data_AF-A0A522EAB7-F1
#
_entry.id   AF-A0A522EAB7-F1
#
_cell.length_a   1.000
_cell.length_b   1.000
_cell.length_c   1.000
_cell.angle_alpha   90.00
_cell.angle_beta   90.00
_cell.angle_gamma   90.00
#
_symmetry.space_group_name_H-M   'P 1'
#
loop_
_entity.id
_entity.type
_entity.pdbx_description
1 polymer ?
#
loop_
_entity_poly.entity_id
_entity_poly.type
_entity_poly.pdbx_seq_one_letter_code
_entity_poly.pdbx_strand_id
1 'polypeptide(L)'
;MSNEENAKETVDAAKNIANNLLSSMLNLKEKNPKVFFGVIGGVVALVVLMMMSGGGSKTVTGPVIKNLSVGQRYVLKSANAYDKDATVRLVSVPGTIAAYDDTEEADRSGACQHMAQGTAVSVLELQDAYGKKNAYAKVQIEEGECKGNSGWALSIDVQ
;
A
#
# COMPACT_ATOMS: atom_id res chain seq x y z
N MET A 1 45.56 -23.93 -2.47
CA MET A 1 45.80 -23.73 -1.02
C MET A 1 45.51 -22.28 -0.71
N SER A 2 44.35 -21.94 -0.12
CA SER A 2 44.07 -20.57 0.34
C SER A 2 42.77 -20.45 1.17
N ASN A 3 41.79 -21.33 0.97
CA ASN A 3 40.49 -21.23 1.65
C ASN A 3 40.47 -21.89 3.04
N GLU A 4 41.26 -22.95 3.27
CA GLU A 4 41.27 -23.66 4.57
C GLU A 4 42.10 -22.95 5.66
N GLU A 5 43.14 -22.18 5.29
CA GLU A 5 43.93 -21.39 6.26
C GLU A 5 43.17 -20.15 6.74
N ASN A 6 42.50 -19.43 5.86
CA ASN A 6 41.67 -18.26 6.22
C ASN A 6 40.49 -18.64 7.14
N ALA A 7 39.88 -19.81 6.91
CA ALA A 7 38.80 -20.31 7.77
C ALA A 7 39.30 -20.65 9.18
N LYS A 8 40.51 -21.21 9.31
CA LYS A 8 41.11 -21.54 10.62
C LYS A 8 41.48 -20.28 11.42
N GLU A 9 42.10 -19.28 10.78
CA GLU A 9 42.42 -18.00 11.45
C GLU A 9 41.15 -17.28 11.95
N THR A 10 40.08 -17.30 11.15
CA THR A 10 38.81 -16.65 11.53
C THR A 10 38.15 -17.35 12.73
N VAL A 11 38.22 -18.69 12.77
CA VAL A 11 37.68 -19.49 13.88
C VAL A 11 38.52 -19.32 15.15
N ASP A 12 39.84 -19.28 15.05
CA ASP A 12 40.73 -19.09 16.21
C ASP A 12 40.65 -17.65 16.75
N ALA A 13 40.49 -16.65 15.89
CA ALA A 13 40.22 -15.28 16.30
C ALA A 13 38.88 -15.16 17.03
N ALA A 14 37.81 -15.77 16.51
CA ALA A 14 36.50 -15.80 17.16
C ALA A 14 36.55 -16.52 18.52
N LYS A 15 37.30 -17.61 18.63
CA LYS A 15 37.46 -18.40 19.86
C LYS A 15 38.23 -17.63 20.94
N ASN A 16 39.26 -16.87 20.55
CA ASN A 16 40.00 -16.01 21.48
C ASN A 16 39.15 -14.83 21.98
N ILE A 17 38.34 -14.22 21.11
CA ILE A 17 37.40 -13.16 21.50
C ILE A 17 36.35 -13.71 22.47
N ALA A 18 35.80 -14.89 22.19
CA ALA A 18 34.84 -15.56 23.07
C ALA A 18 35.43 -15.90 24.44
N ASN A 19 36.66 -16.44 24.49
CA ASN A 19 37.34 -16.72 25.75
C ASN A 19 37.61 -15.46 26.57
N ASN A 20 38.08 -14.38 25.92
CA ASN A 20 38.32 -13.10 26.60
C ASN A 20 37.03 -12.46 27.14
N LEU A 21 35.92 -12.60 26.41
CA LEU A 21 34.59 -12.16 26.87
C LEU A 21 34.10 -12.98 28.06
N LEU A 22 34.23 -14.32 28.00
CA LEU A 22 33.84 -15.21 29.10
C LEU A 22 34.66 -14.94 30.36
N SER A 23 35.98 -14.79 30.23
CA SER A 23 36.85 -14.45 31.36
C SER A 23 36.50 -13.08 31.95
N SER A 24 36.23 -12.08 31.11
CA SER A 24 35.80 -10.75 31.59
C SER A 24 34.44 -10.80 32.28
N MET A 25 33.51 -11.60 31.77
CA MET A 25 32.18 -11.79 32.32
C MET A 25 32.20 -12.52 33.68
N LEU A 26 33.03 -13.56 33.81
CA LEU A 26 33.26 -14.26 35.08
C LEU A 26 33.94 -13.36 36.12
N ASN A 27 34.95 -12.60 35.70
CA ASN A 27 35.64 -11.64 36.56
C ASN A 27 34.71 -10.52 37.04
N LEU A 28 33.78 -10.07 36.18
CA LEU A 28 32.77 -9.08 36.53
C LEU A 28 31.72 -9.64 37.51
N LYS A 29 31.32 -10.91 37.34
CA LYS A 29 30.46 -11.62 38.30
C LYS A 29 31.10 -11.71 39.68
N GLU A 30 32.39 -12.03 39.75
CA GLU A 30 33.12 -12.19 41.01
C GLU A 30 33.40 -10.86 41.71
N LYS A 31 33.83 -9.84 40.96
CA LYS A 31 34.18 -8.53 41.54
C LYS A 31 32.98 -7.65 41.85
N ASN A 32 31.94 -7.67 41.01
CA ASN A 32 30.78 -6.78 41.11
C ASN A 32 29.47 -7.51 40.75
N PRO A 33 28.99 -8.43 41.60
CA PRO A 33 27.83 -9.27 41.29
C PRO A 33 26.55 -8.47 41.03
N LYS A 34 26.36 -7.33 41.71
CA LYS A 34 25.20 -6.44 41.49
C LYS A 34 25.15 -5.88 40.07
N VAL A 35 26.31 -5.49 39.53
CA VAL A 35 26.43 -4.97 38.15
C VAL A 35 26.21 -6.09 37.15
N PHE A 36 26.80 -7.26 37.40
CA PHE A 36 26.63 -8.45 36.55
C PHE A 36 25.16 -8.86 36.40
N PHE A 37 24.43 -9.03 37.51
CA PHE A 37 23.01 -9.39 37.47
C PHE A 37 22.13 -8.24 36.97
N GLY A 38 22.53 -6.97 37.18
CA GLY A 38 21.86 -5.81 36.62
C GLY A 38 21.91 -5.77 35.09
N VAL A 39 23.07 -6.08 34.49
CA VAL A 39 23.23 -6.16 33.03
C VAL A 39 22.38 -7.31 32.46
N ILE A 40 22.42 -8.49 33.08
CA ILE A 40 21.59 -9.63 32.65
C ILE A 40 20.10 -9.30 32.74
N GLY A 41 19.67 -8.72 33.86
CA GLY A 41 18.27 -8.30 34.04
C GLY A 41 17.83 -7.28 33.00
N GLY A 42 18.69 -6.31 32.66
CA GLY A 42 18.42 -5.32 31.62
C GLY A 42 18.23 -5.95 30.23
N VAL A 43 19.08 -6.89 29.84
CA VAL A 43 18.95 -7.61 28.55
C VAL A 43 17.66 -8.41 28.50
N VAL A 44 17.33 -9.15 29.57
CA VAL A 44 16.09 -9.94 29.65
C VAL A 44 14.86 -9.04 29.54
N ALA A 45 14.84 -7.90 30.25
CA ALA A 45 13.73 -6.95 30.17
C ALA A 45 13.54 -6.38 28.75
N LEU A 46 14.63 -6.12 28.04
CA LEU A 46 14.61 -5.61 26.66
C LEU A 46 14.05 -6.64 25.68
N VAL A 47 14.42 -7.92 25.83
CA VAL A 47 13.86 -9.03 25.05
C VAL A 47 12.37 -9.18 25.31
N VAL A 48 11.93 -9.11 26.57
CA VAL A 48 10.51 -9.16 26.92
C VAL A 48 9.76 -7.98 26.30
N LEU A 49 10.31 -6.76 26.35
CA LEU A 49 9.73 -5.59 25.69
C LEU A 49 9.59 -5.76 24.18
N MET A 50 10.59 -6.34 23.51
CA MET A 50 10.53 -6.63 22.07
C MET A 50 9.48 -7.71 21.74
N MET A 51 9.31 -8.71 22.60
CA MET A 51 8.26 -9.72 22.43
C MET A 51 6.86 -9.15 22.68
N MET A 52 6.74 -8.14 23.54
CA MET A 52 5.48 -7.44 23.83
C MET A 52 5.14 -6.35 22.81
N SER A 53 6.10 -5.86 22.02
CA SER A 53 5.83 -5.00 20.87
C SER A 53 5.26 -5.84 19.73
N GLY A 54 3.99 -6.22 19.86
CA GLY A 54 3.25 -7.01 18.89
C GLY A 54 3.34 -6.43 17.47
N GLY A 55 3.48 -7.34 16.50
CA GLY A 55 3.65 -7.02 15.09
C GLY A 55 2.55 -6.09 14.57
N GLY A 56 2.98 -4.98 13.98
CA GLY A 56 2.09 -4.03 13.32
C GLY A 56 1.22 -4.76 12.31
N SER A 57 -0.09 -4.52 12.38
CA SER A 57 -1.03 -4.88 11.33
C SER A 57 -0.50 -4.27 10.03
N LYS A 58 0.09 -5.10 9.18
CA LYS A 58 0.37 -4.73 7.81
C LYS A 58 -0.99 -4.57 7.15
N THR A 59 -1.55 -3.37 7.23
CA THR A 59 -2.72 -3.00 6.46
C THR A 59 -2.32 -3.19 5.00
N VAL A 60 -3.10 -3.99 4.28
CA VAL A 60 -2.92 -4.13 2.84
C VAL A 60 -3.13 -2.74 2.26
N THR A 61 -2.10 -2.15 1.66
CA THR A 61 -2.23 -0.88 0.94
C THR A 61 -3.06 -1.13 -0.31
N GLY A 62 -4.38 -1.03 -0.15
CA GLY A 62 -5.33 -1.00 -1.25
C GLY A 62 -5.27 0.34 -1.98
N PRO A 63 -5.92 0.43 -3.16
CA PRO A 63 -6.04 1.68 -3.91
C PRO A 63 -6.62 2.80 -3.03
N VAL A 64 -5.85 3.87 -2.88
CA VAL A 64 -6.24 5.05 -2.10
C VAL A 64 -7.15 5.91 -2.97
N ILE A 65 -8.42 6.03 -2.56
CA ILE A 65 -9.34 6.98 -3.19
C ILE A 65 -8.85 8.38 -2.84
N LYS A 66 -8.53 9.16 -3.88
CA LYS A 66 -8.20 10.57 -3.67
C LYS A 66 -9.42 11.29 -3.10
N ASN A 67 -9.17 12.27 -2.23
CA ASN A 67 -10.22 13.17 -1.77
C ASN A 67 -10.65 14.06 -2.94
N LEU A 68 -11.58 13.55 -3.76
CA LEU A 68 -12.15 14.29 -4.87
C LEU A 68 -12.84 15.54 -4.36
N SER A 69 -12.66 16.62 -5.11
CA SER A 69 -13.27 17.92 -4.83
C SER A 69 -14.07 18.36 -6.05
N VAL A 70 -15.32 18.76 -5.81
CA VAL A 70 -16.19 19.31 -6.85
C VAL A 70 -15.55 20.56 -7.48
N GLY A 71 -15.62 20.67 -8.80
CA GLY A 71 -15.03 21.74 -9.59
C GLY A 71 -13.54 21.56 -9.90
N GLN A 72 -12.89 20.51 -9.39
CA GLN A 72 -11.48 20.22 -9.71
C GLN A 72 -11.37 19.26 -10.90
N ARG A 73 -10.23 19.38 -11.60
CA ARG A 73 -9.88 18.55 -12.77
C ARG A 73 -9.02 17.36 -12.35
N TYR A 74 -9.30 16.22 -12.96
CA TYR A 74 -8.68 14.92 -12.72
C TYR A 74 -8.54 14.18 -14.06
N VAL A 75 -8.03 12.96 -14.00
CA VAL A 75 -8.00 12.01 -15.12
C VAL A 75 -8.70 10.71 -14.74
N LEU A 76 -9.29 10.07 -15.73
CA LEU A 76 -9.85 8.73 -15.58
C LEU A 76 -8.75 7.67 -15.61
N LYS A 77 -8.75 6.76 -14.65
CA LYS A 77 -7.82 5.63 -14.59
C LYS A 77 -8.45 4.45 -13.86
N SER A 78 -8.58 3.32 -14.56
CA SER A 78 -9.14 2.11 -13.97
C SER A 78 -8.26 1.62 -12.81
N ALA A 79 -8.83 1.59 -11.61
CA ALA A 79 -8.09 1.18 -10.41
C ALA A 79 -7.80 -0.33 -10.38
N ASN A 80 -8.53 -1.12 -11.17
CA ASN A 80 -8.46 -2.58 -11.17
C ASN A 80 -7.81 -3.17 -12.44
N ALA A 81 -7.42 -2.34 -13.40
CA ALA A 81 -6.77 -2.79 -14.63
C ALA A 81 -5.30 -2.38 -14.68
N TYR A 82 -4.42 -3.34 -15.01
CA TYR A 82 -3.01 -3.09 -15.31
C TYR A 82 -2.76 -2.83 -16.80
N ASP A 83 -3.70 -3.28 -17.65
CA ASP A 83 -3.67 -3.01 -19.08
C ASP A 83 -3.83 -1.52 -19.33
N LYS A 84 -3.05 -0.95 -20.26
CA LYS A 84 -3.10 0.46 -20.63
C LYS A 84 -4.28 0.76 -21.55
N ASP A 85 -4.76 -0.25 -22.27
CA ASP A 85 -5.85 -0.12 -23.23
C ASP A 85 -7.23 -0.36 -22.57
N ALA A 86 -7.26 -0.69 -21.27
CA ALA A 86 -8.50 -0.81 -20.53
C ALA A 86 -9.24 0.53 -20.47
N THR A 87 -10.57 0.50 -20.59
CA THR A 87 -11.40 1.69 -20.54
C THR A 87 -11.95 1.92 -19.13
N VAL A 88 -12.30 3.17 -18.84
CA VAL A 88 -13.10 3.55 -17.67
C VAL A 88 -14.53 3.78 -18.13
N ARG A 89 -15.45 3.11 -17.45
CA ARG A 89 -16.88 3.17 -17.76
C ARG A 89 -17.54 4.39 -17.14
N LEU A 90 -18.36 5.07 -17.91
CA LEU A 90 -19.28 6.11 -17.47
C LEU A 90 -20.72 5.63 -17.62
N VAL A 91 -21.55 5.83 -16.59
CA VAL A 91 -22.97 5.48 -16.60
C VAL A 91 -23.85 6.69 -16.34
N SER A 92 -25.13 6.61 -16.72
CA SER A 92 -26.09 7.71 -16.53
C SER A 92 -26.53 7.92 -15.09
N VAL A 93 -26.51 6.86 -14.26
CA VAL A 93 -27.01 6.87 -12.88
C VAL A 93 -26.00 6.19 -11.96
N PRO A 94 -25.68 6.79 -10.79
CA PRO A 94 -24.76 6.18 -9.84
C PRO A 94 -25.36 4.88 -9.31
N GLY A 95 -24.57 3.80 -9.35
CA GLY A 95 -25.02 2.46 -8.96
C GLY A 95 -25.37 1.52 -10.11
N THR A 96 -25.65 2.03 -11.31
CA THR A 96 -25.92 1.14 -12.46
C THR A 96 -24.66 0.50 -13.03
N ILE A 97 -23.47 0.95 -12.63
CA ILE A 97 -22.18 0.30 -12.96
C ILE A 97 -22.21 -1.18 -12.59
N ALA A 98 -22.83 -1.54 -11.45
CA ALA A 98 -22.93 -2.91 -10.97
C ALA A 98 -24.02 -3.75 -11.64
N ALA A 99 -24.98 -3.10 -12.32
CA ALA A 99 -26.08 -3.75 -13.02
C ALA A 99 -25.84 -3.85 -14.54
N TYR A 100 -24.66 -3.42 -14.98
CA TYR A 100 -24.34 -3.29 -16.39
C TYR A 100 -23.70 -4.56 -16.91
N ASP A 101 -24.16 -5.02 -18.07
CA ASP A 101 -23.75 -6.27 -18.68
C ASP A 101 -23.03 -6.00 -19.99
N ASP A 102 -21.71 -6.19 -19.99
CA ASP A 102 -20.88 -6.03 -21.19
C ASP A 102 -21.15 -7.13 -22.24
N THR A 103 -22.19 -7.97 -22.09
CA THR A 103 -22.71 -8.85 -23.14
C THR A 103 -23.85 -8.25 -23.96
N GLU A 104 -24.52 -7.22 -23.44
CA GLU A 104 -25.60 -6.52 -24.12
C GLU A 104 -25.05 -5.45 -25.09
N GLU A 105 -25.60 -5.37 -26.30
CA GLU A 105 -25.04 -4.53 -27.36
C GLU A 105 -25.18 -3.03 -27.04
N ALA A 106 -26.30 -2.63 -26.42
CA ALA A 106 -26.54 -1.25 -25.97
C ALA A 106 -25.49 -0.75 -24.97
N ASP A 107 -24.92 -1.71 -24.24
CA ASP A 107 -23.96 -1.56 -23.17
C ASP A 107 -22.50 -1.61 -23.70
N ARG A 108 -22.29 -2.20 -24.88
CA ARG A 108 -21.00 -2.20 -25.59
C ARG A 108 -20.79 -0.96 -26.44
N SER A 109 -21.83 -0.48 -27.13
CA SER A 109 -21.70 0.47 -28.23
C SER A 109 -22.11 1.91 -27.90
N GLY A 110 -22.50 2.20 -26.65
CA GLY A 110 -22.95 3.55 -26.31
C GLY A 110 -21.83 4.57 -26.42
N ALA A 111 -22.07 5.60 -27.24
CA ALA A 111 -21.12 6.69 -27.43
C ALA A 111 -20.75 7.32 -26.07
N CYS A 112 -19.44 7.47 -25.81
CA CYS A 112 -18.91 8.09 -24.59
C CYS A 112 -19.18 7.37 -23.27
N GLN A 113 -19.57 6.09 -23.32
CA GLN A 113 -19.66 5.25 -22.12
C GLN A 113 -18.31 4.62 -21.74
N HIS A 114 -17.45 4.39 -22.72
CA HIS A 114 -16.13 3.77 -22.52
C HIS A 114 -15.04 4.78 -22.83
N MET A 115 -14.37 5.28 -21.78
CA MET A 115 -13.34 6.31 -21.92
C MET A 115 -11.95 5.69 -21.82
N ALA A 116 -11.02 6.14 -22.65
CA ALA A 116 -9.62 5.73 -22.53
C ALA A 116 -9.02 6.20 -21.19
N GLN A 117 -8.04 5.48 -20.67
CA GLN A 117 -7.30 5.95 -19.50
C GLN A 117 -6.56 7.25 -19.81
N GLY A 118 -6.43 8.10 -18.80
CA GLY A 118 -5.84 9.43 -18.93
C GLY A 118 -6.82 10.50 -19.42
N THR A 119 -8.04 10.12 -19.84
CA THR A 119 -9.05 11.11 -20.27
C THR A 119 -9.28 12.14 -19.18
N ALA A 120 -9.07 13.41 -19.51
CA ALA A 120 -9.26 14.49 -18.57
C ALA A 120 -10.73 14.78 -18.29
N VAL A 121 -11.05 14.97 -17.01
CA VAL A 121 -12.41 15.20 -16.53
C VAL A 121 -12.46 16.23 -15.40
N SER A 122 -13.61 16.89 -15.27
CA SER A 122 -13.93 17.72 -14.09
C SER A 122 -15.00 17.07 -13.25
N VAL A 123 -14.83 17.06 -11.93
CA VAL A 123 -15.84 16.51 -11.00
C VAL A 123 -16.97 17.52 -10.82
N LEU A 124 -18.19 17.14 -11.16
CA LEU A 124 -19.39 17.96 -11.01
C LEU A 124 -20.10 17.68 -9.68
N GLU A 125 -20.23 16.40 -9.33
CA GLU A 125 -21.01 15.97 -8.16
C GLU A 125 -20.37 14.72 -7.56
N LEU A 126 -20.58 14.52 -6.26
CA LEU A 126 -20.14 13.32 -5.53
C LEU A 126 -21.35 12.70 -4.84
N GLN A 127 -21.41 11.37 -4.84
CA GLN A 127 -22.52 10.64 -4.23
C GLN A 127 -22.03 9.50 -3.35
N ASP A 128 -22.64 9.42 -2.16
CA ASP A 128 -22.45 8.33 -1.21
C ASP A 128 -23.20 7.07 -1.67
N ALA A 129 -22.61 5.90 -1.46
CA ALA A 129 -23.27 4.63 -1.72
C ALA A 129 -22.65 3.50 -0.89
N TYR A 130 -23.45 2.48 -0.58
CA TYR A 130 -23.01 1.25 0.12
C TYR A 130 -22.22 1.53 1.42
N GLY A 131 -22.63 2.56 2.18
CA GLY A 131 -21.95 2.96 3.43
C GLY A 131 -20.60 3.66 3.23
N LYS A 132 -20.27 4.05 2.00
CA LYS A 132 -19.02 4.75 1.64
C LYS A 132 -19.33 6.15 1.14
N LYS A 133 -18.69 7.14 1.79
CA LYS A 133 -18.78 8.54 1.39
C LYS A 133 -18.11 8.76 0.03
N ASN A 134 -18.71 9.55 -0.85
CA ASN A 134 -18.23 9.90 -2.18
C ASN A 134 -17.83 8.66 -2.99
N ALA A 135 -18.64 7.60 -2.98
CA ALA A 135 -18.37 6.35 -3.69
C ALA A 135 -18.40 6.52 -5.22
N TYR A 136 -19.26 7.42 -5.70
CA TYR A 136 -19.39 7.77 -7.11
C TYR A 136 -19.08 9.24 -7.35
N ALA A 137 -18.51 9.54 -8.51
CA ALA A 137 -18.26 10.89 -8.98
C ALA A 137 -18.93 11.10 -10.33
N LYS A 138 -19.74 12.14 -10.44
CA LYS A 138 -20.22 12.64 -11.72
C LYS A 138 -19.12 13.47 -12.33
N VAL A 139 -18.69 13.10 -13.52
CA VAL A 139 -17.57 13.71 -14.21
C VAL A 139 -18.04 14.30 -15.53
N GLN A 140 -17.48 15.45 -15.91
CA GLN A 140 -17.62 16.03 -17.23
C GLN A 140 -16.32 15.82 -18.01
N ILE A 141 -16.44 15.37 -19.26
CA ILE A 141 -15.30 15.12 -20.13
C ILE A 141 -14.80 16.45 -20.71
N GLU A 142 -13.50 16.67 -20.63
CA GLU A 142 -12.88 17.95 -21.01
C GLU A 142 -12.30 17.96 -22.42
N GLU A 143 -12.14 16.78 -23.03
CA GLU A 143 -11.39 16.59 -24.28
C GLU A 143 -11.94 15.46 -25.16
N GLY A 144 -11.51 15.45 -26.42
CA GLY A 144 -11.93 14.45 -27.40
C GLY A 144 -13.36 14.63 -27.92
N GLU A 145 -13.86 13.62 -28.63
CA GLU A 145 -15.19 13.61 -29.27
C GLU A 145 -16.33 13.67 -28.25
N CYS A 146 -16.06 13.25 -27.02
CA CYS A 146 -17.01 13.21 -25.92
C CYS A 146 -17.00 14.47 -25.05
N LYS A 147 -16.25 15.51 -25.45
CA LYS A 147 -16.14 16.75 -24.66
C LYS A 147 -17.51 17.34 -24.34
N GLY A 148 -17.69 17.72 -23.08
CA GLY A 148 -18.92 18.30 -22.56
C GLY A 148 -19.94 17.27 -22.08
N ASN A 149 -19.83 16.01 -22.51
CA ASN A 149 -20.66 14.93 -21.99
C ASN A 149 -20.31 14.66 -20.53
N SER A 150 -21.32 14.20 -19.77
CA SER A 150 -21.15 13.85 -18.37
C SER A 150 -21.69 12.48 -18.07
N GLY A 151 -21.10 11.83 -17.09
CA GLY A 151 -21.51 10.52 -16.61
C GLY A 151 -20.94 10.24 -15.23
N TRP A 152 -21.41 9.17 -14.62
CA TRP A 152 -20.97 8.72 -13.31
C TRP A 152 -19.89 7.65 -13.46
N ALA A 153 -18.80 7.83 -12.74
CA ALA A 153 -17.73 6.85 -12.56
C ALA A 153 -17.65 6.44 -11.09
N LEU A 154 -16.98 5.31 -10.81
CA LEU A 154 -16.53 5.03 -9.45
C LEU A 154 -15.46 6.04 -9.08
N SER A 155 -15.53 6.61 -7.87
CA SER A 155 -14.55 7.63 -7.43
C SER A 155 -13.13 7.09 -7.34
N ILE A 156 -12.95 5.78 -7.28
CA ILE A 156 -11.63 5.14 -7.31
C ILE A 156 -10.96 5.22 -8.68
N ASP A 157 -11.76 5.41 -9.74
CA ASP A 157 -11.29 5.51 -11.12
C ASP A 157 -11.01 6.96 -11.53
N VAL A 158 -11.09 7.92 -10.59
CA VAL A 158 -10.83 9.35 -10.82
C VAL A 158 -9.59 9.75 -10.03
N GLN A 159 -8.53 10.20 -10.72
CA GLN A 159 -7.20 10.45 -10.13
C GLN A 159 -6.63 11.82 -10.47
#